data_AF-A0A8S4G596-F1
#
_entry.id   AF-A0A8S4G596-F1
#
_cell.length_a   1.000
_cell.length_b   1.000
_cell.length_c   1.000
_cell.angle_alpha   90.00
_cell.angle_beta   90.00
_cell.angle_gamma   90.00
#
_symmetry.space_group_name_H-M   'P 1'
#
loop_
_entity.id
_entity.type
_entity.pdbx_description
1 polymer ?
#
loop_
_entity_poly.entity_id
_entity_poly.type
_entity_poly.pdbx_seq_one_letter_code
_entity_poly.pdbx_strand_id
1 'polypeptide(L)'
;MSISSALKSKHFTSHKIRKKYASLGDTVVSVRLERSPAAGLGLSLAGHRDRSRMAVFVCGLHPAGAAAAAAPPVLLGDEILEVGCGH
;
A
#
# COMPACT_ATOMS: atom_id res chain seq x y z
N MET A 1 0.04 -27.89 31.47
CA MET A 1 -0.72 -27.80 30.22
C MET A 1 -0.36 -26.49 29.54
N SER A 2 0.38 -26.55 28.43
CA SER A 2 0.78 -25.36 27.67
C SER A 2 -0.26 -25.12 26.59
N ILE A 3 -0.90 -23.95 26.58
CA ILE A 3 -1.64 -23.47 25.42
C ILE A 3 -0.75 -22.44 24.74
N SER A 4 0.17 -22.94 23.91
CA SER A 4 0.84 -22.12 22.91
C SER A 4 -0.16 -21.84 21.80
N SER A 5 -1.02 -20.83 22.00
CA SER A 5 -1.80 -20.28 20.89
C SER A 5 -0.88 -19.36 20.12
N ALA A 6 -0.42 -19.87 18.98
CA ALA A 6 0.25 -19.13 17.94
C ALA A 6 -0.65 -17.99 17.43
N LEU A 7 -0.80 -16.92 18.21
CA LEU A 7 -1.02 -15.58 17.70
C LEU A 7 0.30 -15.12 17.07
N LYS A 8 0.73 -15.80 16.01
CA LYS A 8 1.49 -15.11 14.96
C LYS A 8 0.49 -14.14 14.34
N SER A 9 0.34 -13.00 15.00
CA SER A 9 -0.21 -11.79 14.43
C SER A 9 0.24 -11.77 12.96
N LYS A 10 -0.72 -11.68 12.04
CA LYS A 10 -0.45 -11.56 10.60
C LYS A 10 0.19 -10.19 10.34
N HIS A 11 1.35 -9.94 10.94
CA HIS A 11 2.17 -8.78 10.70
C HIS A 11 2.59 -8.83 9.23
N PHE A 12 2.25 -7.76 8.52
CA PHE A 12 2.91 -7.31 7.31
C PHE A 12 4.40 -7.14 7.64
N THR A 13 5.23 -8.13 7.30
CA THR A 13 6.68 -7.95 7.31
C THR A 13 7.10 -7.63 5.88
N SER A 14 7.97 -6.63 5.69
CA SER A 14 8.49 -6.25 4.37
C SER A 14 9.06 -7.46 3.59
N HIS A 15 9.50 -8.50 4.30
CA HIS A 15 9.94 -9.77 3.74
C HIS A 15 8.85 -10.57 3.00
N LYS A 16 7.58 -10.55 3.47
CA LYS A 16 6.47 -11.23 2.79
C LYS A 16 6.08 -10.53 1.50
N ILE A 17 5.98 -9.19 1.51
CA ILE A 17 5.68 -8.40 0.30
C ILE A 17 6.77 -8.61 -0.74
N ARG A 18 8.05 -8.43 -0.36
CA ARG A 18 9.18 -8.60 -1.28
C ARG A 18 9.23 -10.00 -1.89
N LYS A 19 8.89 -11.04 -1.12
CA LYS A 19 8.82 -12.41 -1.64
C LYS A 19 7.63 -12.62 -2.58
N LYS A 20 6.46 -12.06 -2.26
CA LYS A 20 5.23 -12.20 -3.06
C LYS A 20 5.35 -11.48 -4.40
N TYR A 21 5.98 -10.31 -4.41
CA TYR A 21 6.14 -9.45 -5.58
C TYR A 21 7.56 -9.45 -6.15
N ALA A 22 8.38 -10.47 -5.82
CA ALA A 22 9.77 -10.57 -6.28
C ALA A 22 9.90 -10.52 -7.81
N SER A 23 8.89 -11.01 -8.53
CA SER A 23 8.85 -11.00 -10.00
C SER A 23 8.68 -9.60 -10.61
N LEU A 24 8.26 -8.60 -9.81
CA LEU A 24 8.15 -7.21 -10.24
C LEU A 24 9.48 -6.44 -10.09
N GLY A 25 10.52 -7.07 -9.53
CA GLY A 25 11.84 -6.48 -9.32
C GLY A 25 11.91 -5.54 -8.11
N ASP A 26 12.93 -4.69 -8.09
CA ASP A 26 13.25 -3.79 -6.96
C ASP A 26 12.38 -2.53 -6.88
N THR A 27 11.35 -2.42 -7.72
CA THR A 27 10.44 -1.25 -7.78
C THR A 27 9.31 -1.30 -6.76
N VAL A 28 9.17 -2.40 -6.02
CA VAL A 28 8.09 -2.57 -5.04
C VAL A 28 8.45 -1.89 -3.73
N VAL A 29 7.77 -0.79 -3.43
CA VAL A 29 7.90 -0.06 -2.17
C VAL A 29 6.69 -0.29 -1.26
N SER A 30 6.92 -0.21 0.05
CA SER A 30 5.85 -0.20 1.05
C SER A 30 5.83 1.18 1.70
N VAL A 31 4.68 1.84 1.65
CA VAL A 31 4.47 3.17 2.21
C VAL A 31 3.48 3.06 3.36
N ARG A 32 3.86 3.56 4.53
CA ARG A 32 2.96 3.68 5.68
C ARG A 32 2.47 5.12 5.75
N LEU A 33 1.14 5.29 5.76
CA LEU A 33 0.48 6.57 5.85
C LEU A 33 -0.36 6.65 7.12
N GLU A 34 -0.26 7.75 7.84
CA GLU A 34 -1.17 8.08 8.92
C GLU A 34 -2.32 8.92 8.35
N ARG A 35 -3.56 8.51 8.61
CA ARG A 35 -4.73 9.16 8.01
C ARG A 35 -4.91 10.56 8.59
N SER A 36 -4.89 11.58 7.73
CA SER A 36 -5.21 12.94 8.16
C SER A 36 -6.73 13.07 8.45
N PRO A 37 -7.13 13.79 9.51
CA PRO A 37 -8.56 14.00 9.82
C PRO A 37 -9.31 14.74 8.70
N ALA A 38 -8.68 15.73 8.07
CA ALA A 38 -9.31 16.59 7.07
C ALA A 38 -9.22 16.04 5.62
N ALA A 39 -8.08 15.47 5.23
CA ALA A 39 -7.82 15.06 3.84
C ALA A 39 -7.71 13.53 3.64
N GLY A 40 -7.89 12.74 4.70
CA GLY A 40 -7.68 11.30 4.67
C GLY A 40 -6.25 10.94 4.27
N LEU A 41 -6.11 9.95 3.39
CA LEU A 41 -4.82 9.57 2.79
C LEU A 41 -4.42 10.50 1.63
N GLY A 42 -5.39 11.14 0.98
CA GLY A 42 -5.12 12.04 -0.15
C GLY A 42 -4.72 11.36 -1.46
N LEU A 43 -5.25 10.16 -1.74
CA LEU A 43 -5.03 9.43 -2.99
C LEU A 43 -6.27 9.49 -3.87
N SER A 44 -6.09 9.80 -5.16
CA SER A 44 -7.08 9.55 -6.21
C SER A 44 -6.64 8.34 -7.03
N LEU A 45 -7.58 7.44 -7.32
CA LEU A 45 -7.31 6.15 -7.94
C LEU A 45 -8.00 6.03 -9.30
N ALA A 46 -7.32 5.39 -10.25
CA ALA A 46 -7.87 4.99 -11.54
C ALA A 46 -7.78 3.48 -11.71
N GLY A 47 -8.83 2.89 -12.28
CA GLY A 47 -8.80 1.49 -12.69
C GLY A 47 -8.10 1.32 -14.04
N HIS A 48 -7.55 0.13 -14.28
CA HIS A 48 -6.99 -0.21 -15.58
C HIS A 48 -8.06 -0.13 -16.69
N ARG A 49 -7.69 0.44 -17.86
CA ARG A 49 -8.50 0.38 -19.09
C ARG A 49 -8.99 -1.03 -19.43
N ASP A 50 -8.14 -2.03 -19.23
CA ASP A 50 -8.48 -3.43 -19.41
C ASP A 50 -9.03 -4.00 -18.10
N ARG A 51 -10.34 -4.22 -18.08
CA ARG A 51 -11.06 -4.66 -16.88
C ARG A 51 -10.72 -6.09 -16.44
N SER A 52 -10.06 -6.88 -17.28
CA SER A 52 -9.60 -8.22 -16.90
C SER A 52 -8.40 -8.19 -15.95
N ARG A 53 -7.58 -7.13 -16.00
CA ARG A 53 -6.36 -7.00 -15.18
C ARG A 53 -6.63 -6.54 -13.75
N MET A 54 -7.78 -5.89 -13.49
CA MET A 54 -8.19 -5.36 -12.18
C MET A 54 -7.11 -4.54 -11.45
N ALA A 55 -6.18 -3.91 -12.19
CA ALA A 55 -5.13 -3.08 -11.59
C ALA A 55 -5.67 -1.70 -11.23
N VAL A 56 -5.08 -1.12 -10.18
CA VAL A 56 -5.45 0.19 -9.63
C VAL A 56 -4.20 1.06 -9.57
N PHE A 57 -4.29 2.28 -10.10
CA PHE A 57 -3.18 3.20 -10.21
C PHE A 57 -3.47 4.51 -9.50
N VAL A 58 -2.42 5.17 -8.99
CA VAL A 58 -2.52 6.53 -8.46
C VAL A 58 -2.65 7.50 -9.62
N CYS A 59 -3.76 8.23 -9.70
CA CYS A 59 -3.98 9.25 -10.74
C CYS A 59 -3.96 10.68 -10.21
N GLY A 60 -3.93 10.86 -8.89
CA GLY A 60 -3.86 12.17 -8.25
C GLY A 60 -3.44 12.08 -6.79
N LEU A 61 -2.83 13.15 -6.30
CA LEU A 61 -2.46 13.35 -4.91
C LEU A 61 -3.05 14.66 -4.41
N HIS A 62 -3.73 14.61 -3.27
CA HIS A 62 -4.18 15.82 -2.61
C HIS A 62 -2.96 16.52 -1.97
N PRO A 63 -2.67 17.80 -2.27
CA PRO A 63 -1.45 18.46 -1.77
C PRO A 63 -1.31 18.48 -0.25
N ALA A 64 -2.43 18.54 0.48
CA ALA A 64 -2.45 18.47 1.95
C ALA A 64 -2.74 17.07 2.51
N GLY A 65 -2.73 16.03 1.67
CA GLY A 65 -2.99 14.64 2.06
C GLY A 65 -1.73 13.92 2.53
N ALA A 66 -1.90 12.88 3.35
CA ALA A 66 -0.78 12.12 3.91
C ALA A 66 0.16 11.52 2.85
N ALA A 67 -0.40 11.06 1.72
CA ALA A 67 0.37 10.48 0.63
C ALA A 67 1.33 11.48 -0.05
N ALA A 68 0.98 12.78 -0.08
CA ALA A 68 1.82 13.80 -0.70
C ALA A 68 3.11 14.07 0.09
N ALA A 69 3.13 13.75 1.38
CA ALA A 69 4.30 13.88 2.26
C ALA A 69 4.97 12.53 2.58
N ALA A 70 4.63 11.48 1.84
CA ALA A 70 5.12 10.13 2.11
C ALA A 70 6.63 9.96 1.87
N ALA A 71 7.25 9.10 2.67
CA ALA A 71 8.62 8.63 2.48
C ALA A 71 8.66 7.09 2.62
N PRO A 72 8.95 6.31 1.56
CA PRO A 72 9.26 6.76 0.19
C PRO A 72 8.06 7.45 -0.50
N PRO A 73 8.32 8.31 -1.50
CA PRO A 73 7.27 9.08 -2.16
C PRO A 73 6.33 8.16 -2.95
N VAL A 74 5.04 8.50 -2.93
CA VAL A 74 4.05 7.94 -3.86
C VAL A 74 4.00 8.84 -5.09
N LEU A 75 4.04 8.25 -6.28
CA LEU A 75 4.06 8.97 -7.55
C LEU A 75 2.79 8.69 -8.36
N LEU A 76 2.49 9.59 -9.28
CA LEU A 76 1.43 9.37 -10.26
C LEU A 76 1.82 8.20 -11.18
N GLY A 77 0.86 7.31 -11.42
CA GLY A 77 1.07 6.08 -12.21
C GLY A 77 1.52 4.88 -11.38
N ASP A 78 1.83 5.04 -10.09
CA ASP A 78 2.14 3.90 -9.22
C ASP A 78 0.96 2.94 -9.12
N GLU A 79 1.24 1.64 -9.21
CA GLU A 79 0.24 0.58 -9.05
C GLU A 79 0.07 0.20 -7.58
N ILE A 80 -1.18 0.15 -7.13
CA ILE A 80 -1.53 -0.31 -5.79
C ILE A 80 -1.64 -1.84 -5.80
N LEU A 81 -0.64 -2.49 -5.21
CA LEU A 81 -0.59 -3.95 -5.13
C LEU A 81 -1.39 -4.50 -3.95
N GLU A 82 -1.31 -3.85 -2.79
CA GLU A 82 -2.02 -4.23 -1.55
C GLU A 82 -2.33 -3.01 -0.69
N VAL A 83 -3.41 -3.08 0.08
CA VAL A 83 -3.75 -2.11 1.13
C VAL A 83 -3.94 -2.86 2.44
N GLY A 84 -3.17 -2.49 3.45
CA GLY A 84 -3.31 -3.00 4.81
C GLY A 84 -3.93 -1.97 5.75
N CYS A 85 -4.72 -2.41 6.73
CA CYS A 85 -5.08 -1.58 7.88
C CYS A 85 -4.07 -1.83 9.02
N GLY A 86 -3.51 -0.77 9.58
CA GLY A 86 -2.72 -0.86 10.81
C GLY A 86 -3.65 -1.10 12.00
N HIS A 87 -3.34 -2.10 12.82
CA HIS A 87 -3.87 -2.27 14.18
C HIS A 87 -2.83 -1.79 15.19
#